data_AF-A0A7X9PH33-F1
#
_entry.id   AF-A0A7X9PH33-F1
#
_cell.length_a   1.000
_cell.length_b   1.000
_cell.length_c   1.000
_cell.angle_alpha   90.00
_cell.angle_beta   90.00
_cell.angle_gamma   90.00
#
_symmetry.space_group_name_H-M   'P 1'
#
loop_
_entity.id
_entity.type
_entity.pdbx_description
1 polymer ?
#
loop_
_entity_poly.entity_id
_entity_poly.type
_entity_poly.pdbx_seq_one_letter_code
_entity_poly.pdbx_strand_id
1 'polypeptide(L)'
;GGLVLNDEIRVTIAAHACLLLLRLSHNYYRNVETVIVYPSTLVAPRRKPGFFEVSLEPLEENYPIVGEAFQQGPVIIVWDAALQGGRQSESGHNVVYHEFAHKLDMLDGAADGTPPLKDRAKYRDWIKTFSHEYLRLRRDTEKGRQTFLDAYGATNEAEFFAVATEHFFEQPLIMEKNAPELYRRLREYYGQDPASRFRQNNCAV
;
A
#
# COMPACT_ATOMS: atom_id res chain seq x y z
N GLY A 1 9.22 -9.76 19.35
CA GLY A 1 8.39 -10.90 19.75
C GLY A 1 9.01 -12.24 19.40
N GLY A 2 10.22 -12.57 19.86
CA GLY A 2 10.80 -13.92 19.69
C GLY A 2 11.07 -14.43 18.26
N LEU A 3 10.66 -13.69 17.21
CA LEU A 3 10.93 -14.02 15.82
C LEU A 3 12.43 -13.96 15.53
N VAL A 4 12.97 -15.04 14.96
CA VAL A 4 14.33 -15.07 14.42
C VAL A 4 14.26 -14.72 12.94
N LEU A 5 14.85 -13.60 12.56
CA LEU A 5 14.95 -13.17 11.16
C LEU A 5 15.82 -14.14 10.36
N ASN A 6 15.20 -14.89 9.46
CA ASN A 6 15.86 -15.78 8.51
C ASN A 6 15.90 -15.18 7.09
N ASP A 7 16.56 -15.87 6.16
CA ASP A 7 16.69 -15.40 4.78
C ASP A 7 15.36 -15.39 4.02
N GLU A 8 14.44 -16.31 4.31
CA GLU A 8 13.09 -16.32 3.71
C GLU A 8 12.37 -15.00 3.97
N ILE A 9 12.34 -14.53 5.23
CA ILE A 9 11.72 -13.26 5.61
C ILE A 9 12.40 -12.10 4.90
N ARG A 10 13.73 -12.03 4.97
CA ARG A 10 14.52 -10.93 4.42
C ARG A 10 14.34 -10.83 2.90
N VAL A 11 14.49 -11.95 2.19
CA VAL A 11 14.41 -12.01 0.74
C VAL A 11 12.99 -11.75 0.26
N THR A 12 11.96 -12.27 0.94
CA THR A 12 10.56 -12.05 0.55
C THR A 12 10.20 -10.56 0.66
N ILE A 13 10.48 -9.93 1.81
CA ILE A 13 10.20 -8.50 2.01
C ILE A 13 11.01 -7.66 1.03
N ALA A 14 12.31 -7.94 0.86
CA ALA A 14 13.16 -7.22 -0.08
C ALA A 14 12.67 -7.37 -1.53
N ALA A 15 12.30 -8.58 -1.96
CA ALA A 15 11.81 -8.83 -3.31
C ALA A 15 10.53 -8.05 -3.60
N HIS A 16 9.55 -8.06 -2.68
CA HIS A 16 8.32 -7.29 -2.85
C HIS A 16 8.59 -5.78 -2.86
N ALA A 17 9.37 -5.26 -1.92
CA ALA A 17 9.72 -3.86 -1.88
C ALA A 17 10.45 -3.41 -3.16
N CYS A 18 11.43 -4.19 -3.62
CA CYS A 18 12.18 -3.91 -4.84
C CYS A 18 11.33 -4.04 -6.11
N LEU A 19 10.28 -4.87 -6.10
CA LEU A 19 9.38 -5.00 -7.24
C LEU A 19 8.75 -3.65 -7.61
N LEU A 20 8.31 -2.86 -6.62
CA LEU A 20 7.74 -1.51 -6.83
C LEU A 20 8.74 -0.58 -7.54
N LEU A 21 10.05 -0.76 -7.32
CA LEU A 21 11.10 0.12 -7.83
C LEU A 21 11.71 -0.30 -9.17
N LEU A 22 11.40 -1.48 -9.72
CA LEU A 22 12.14 -2.07 -10.86
C LEU A 22 12.32 -1.15 -12.07
N ARG A 23 11.39 -0.23 -12.31
CA ARG A 23 11.43 0.73 -13.43
C ARG A 23 11.45 2.19 -12.98
N LEU A 24 11.56 2.43 -11.67
CA LEU A 24 11.77 3.73 -11.08
C LEU A 24 13.28 4.00 -10.98
N SER A 25 13.67 5.27 -10.88
CA SER A 25 15.08 5.59 -10.64
C SER A 25 15.53 5.09 -9.28
N HIS A 26 16.76 4.56 -9.22
CA HIS A 26 17.42 4.16 -7.99
C HIS A 26 17.42 5.33 -6.97
N ASN A 27 17.19 5.03 -5.68
CA ASN A 27 17.16 5.93 -4.50
C ASN A 27 15.80 6.26 -3.86
N TYR A 28 14.69 5.66 -4.32
CA TYR A 28 13.35 5.95 -3.76
C TYR A 28 13.11 5.37 -2.35
N TYR A 29 13.97 4.48 -1.84
CA TYR A 29 13.94 4.03 -0.44
C TYR A 29 15.09 4.57 0.41
N ARG A 30 15.69 5.70 0.02
CA ARG A 30 16.77 6.34 0.79
C ARG A 30 16.41 6.68 2.24
N ASN A 31 15.11 6.82 2.55
CA ASN A 31 14.59 7.12 3.88
C ASN A 31 14.06 5.86 4.61
N VAL A 32 14.34 4.67 4.10
CA VAL A 32 14.01 3.39 4.75
C VAL A 32 15.27 2.84 5.38
N GLU A 33 15.61 3.32 6.57
CA GLU A 33 16.81 2.89 7.29
C GLU A 33 16.61 1.58 8.04
N THR A 34 15.39 1.31 8.52
CA THR A 34 15.06 0.15 9.34
C THR A 34 13.71 -0.43 8.97
N VAL A 35 13.66 -1.76 8.81
CA VAL A 35 12.43 -2.56 8.70
C VAL A 35 12.31 -3.44 9.94
N ILE A 36 11.26 -3.25 10.73
CA ILE A 36 10.97 -4.02 11.93
C ILE A 36 9.94 -5.08 11.58
N VAL A 37 10.27 -6.36 11.83
CA VAL A 37 9.38 -7.48 11.52
C VAL A 37 8.84 -8.10 12.80
N TYR A 38 7.51 -8.16 12.93
CA TYR A 38 6.82 -8.88 13.98
C TYR A 38 6.26 -10.20 13.46
N PRO A 39 6.21 -11.28 14.28
CA PRO A 39 5.76 -12.58 13.81
C PRO A 39 4.27 -12.65 13.49
N SER A 40 3.44 -11.90 14.23
CA SER A 40 1.99 -11.94 14.15
C SER A 40 1.37 -10.60 14.53
N THR A 41 0.15 -10.35 14.06
CA THR A 41 -0.55 -9.06 14.19
C THR A 41 -0.45 -8.51 15.61
N LEU A 42 0.03 -7.27 15.72
CA LEU A 42 0.07 -6.57 17.00
C LEU A 42 -1.29 -5.89 17.21
N VAL A 43 -1.86 -6.08 18.39
CA VAL A 43 -2.86 -5.17 18.91
C VAL A 43 -2.09 -4.10 19.67
N ALA A 44 -2.17 -2.83 19.22
CA ALA A 44 -1.52 -1.73 19.93
C ALA A 44 -1.98 -1.71 21.40
N PRO A 45 -1.08 -1.63 22.38
CA PRO A 45 -1.50 -1.39 23.75
C PRO A 45 -2.12 0.01 23.83
N ARG A 46 -3.29 0.11 24.50
CA ARG A 46 -3.96 1.38 24.82
C ARG A 46 -2.94 2.44 25.24
N ARG A 47 -2.89 3.59 24.54
CA ARG A 47 -2.26 4.79 25.09
C ARG A 47 -2.96 5.09 26.42
N LYS A 48 -2.28 4.90 27.55
CA LYS A 48 -2.72 5.50 28.81
C LYS A 48 -2.38 6.98 28.69
N PRO A 49 -3.34 7.91 28.82
CA PRO A 49 -3.02 9.32 28.88
C PRO A 49 -2.01 9.53 30.02
N GLY A 50 -0.95 10.29 29.75
CA GLY A 50 -0.05 10.74 30.81
C GLY A 50 -0.84 11.56 31.83
N PHE A 51 -0.37 11.64 33.08
CA PHE A 51 -1.06 12.28 34.22
C PHE A 51 -1.42 13.78 34.03
N PHE A 52 -1.05 14.38 32.89
CA PHE A 52 -1.35 15.77 32.50
C PHE A 52 -2.03 15.91 31.13
N GLU A 53 -2.39 14.82 30.45
CA GLU A 53 -2.93 14.86 29.10
C GLU A 53 -4.46 14.71 29.12
N VAL A 54 -5.17 15.84 29.06
CA VAL A 54 -6.62 15.84 28.81
C VAL A 54 -6.83 15.68 27.30
N SER A 55 -7.02 14.46 26.83
CA SER A 55 -7.44 14.20 25.45
C SER A 55 -8.90 14.62 25.27
N LEU A 56 -9.15 15.57 24.37
CA LEU A 56 -10.49 16.04 23.96
C LEU A 56 -11.02 15.36 22.69
N GLU A 57 -10.35 14.30 22.22
CA GLU A 57 -10.76 13.56 21.03
C GLU A 57 -11.39 12.20 21.40
N PRO A 58 -12.47 11.77 20.72
CA PRO A 58 -13.03 10.45 20.91
C PRO A 58 -11.95 9.37 20.71
N LEU A 59 -11.85 8.46 21.67
CA LEU A 59 -10.92 7.34 21.66
C LEU A 59 -11.15 6.49 20.39
N GLU A 60 -10.26 6.55 19.41
CA GLU A 60 -10.34 5.73 18.19
C GLU A 60 -10.34 4.23 18.55
N GLU A 61 -11.23 3.48 17.90
CA GLU A 61 -11.39 2.03 18.09
C GLU A 61 -10.13 1.26 17.64
N ASN A 62 -9.80 0.17 18.33
CA ASN A 62 -8.58 -0.62 18.10
C ASN A 62 -8.62 -1.30 16.71
N TYR A 63 -7.85 -0.80 15.74
CA TYR A 63 -7.58 -1.54 14.50
C TYR A 63 -6.36 -2.47 14.68
N PRO A 64 -6.39 -3.69 14.13
CA PRO A 64 -5.21 -4.57 14.10
C PRO A 64 -4.11 -3.93 13.25
N ILE A 65 -2.92 -3.73 13.82
CA ILE A 65 -1.77 -3.20 13.07
C ILE A 65 -1.14 -4.36 12.31
N VAL A 66 -1.34 -4.37 10.99
CA VAL A 66 -0.71 -5.32 10.06
C VAL A 66 0.58 -4.74 9.45
N GLY A 67 0.72 -3.42 9.42
CA GLY A 67 1.94 -2.68 9.06
C GLY A 67 1.80 -1.19 9.39
N GLU A 68 2.94 -0.49 9.48
CA GLU A 68 3.01 0.98 9.62
C GLU A 68 4.28 1.53 8.96
N ALA A 69 4.16 2.60 8.16
CA ALA A 69 5.28 3.30 7.55
C ALA A 69 5.37 4.75 8.03
N PHE A 70 6.46 5.10 8.71
CA PHE A 70 6.72 6.47 9.17
C PHE A 70 7.59 7.25 8.19
N GLN A 71 7.40 8.56 8.02
CA GLN A 71 8.16 9.38 7.06
C GLN A 71 9.70 9.23 7.14
N GLN A 72 10.27 9.16 8.35
CA GLN A 72 11.72 8.95 8.58
C GLN A 72 12.08 7.55 9.10
N GLY A 73 11.12 6.61 9.07
CA GLY A 73 11.29 5.23 9.55
C GLY A 73 10.86 5.01 11.01
N PRO A 74 10.68 3.74 11.43
CA PRO A 74 10.86 2.50 10.67
C PRO A 74 9.70 2.16 9.70
N VAL A 75 9.85 1.10 8.89
CA VAL A 75 8.72 0.36 8.32
C VAL A 75 8.44 -0.83 9.23
N ILE A 76 7.20 -1.00 9.66
CA ILE A 76 6.77 -2.13 10.48
C ILE A 76 6.04 -3.11 9.58
N ILE A 77 6.47 -4.37 9.56
CA ILE A 77 5.84 -5.46 8.81
C ILE A 77 5.45 -6.57 9.77
N VAL A 78 4.24 -7.08 9.63
CA VAL A 78 3.84 -8.33 10.26
C VAL A 78 4.04 -9.50 9.29
N TRP A 79 4.80 -10.51 9.72
CA TRP A 79 5.25 -11.60 8.85
C TRP A 79 4.13 -12.55 8.41
N ASP A 80 3.18 -12.88 9.28
CA ASP A 80 2.05 -13.73 8.89
C ASP A 80 1.20 -13.11 7.76
N ALA A 81 0.95 -11.80 7.84
CA ALA A 81 0.29 -11.02 6.80
C ALA A 81 1.14 -10.95 5.51
N ALA A 82 2.45 -10.73 5.62
CA ALA A 82 3.35 -10.73 4.47
C ALA A 82 3.43 -12.09 3.76
N LEU A 83 3.39 -13.18 4.52
CA LEU A 83 3.42 -14.55 3.99
C LEU A 83 2.09 -14.92 3.32
N GLN A 84 0.96 -14.46 3.88
CA GLN A 84 -0.35 -14.64 3.25
C GLN A 84 -0.44 -13.91 1.91
N GLY A 85 -0.03 -12.63 1.87
CA GLY A 85 -0.01 -11.84 0.63
C GLY A 85 0.91 -12.45 -0.44
N GLY A 86 2.11 -12.89 -0.05
CA GLY A 86 3.06 -13.51 -0.98
C GLY A 86 2.65 -14.89 -1.52
N ARG A 87 1.75 -15.61 -0.85
CA ARG A 87 1.26 -16.94 -1.28
C ARG A 87 -0.11 -16.90 -1.94
N GLN A 88 -0.92 -15.85 -1.71
CA GLN A 88 -2.29 -15.75 -2.19
C GLN A 88 -2.51 -14.42 -2.90
N SER A 89 -1.96 -14.30 -4.11
CA SER A 89 -2.19 -13.15 -4.99
C SER A 89 -3.67 -12.91 -5.33
N GLU A 90 -4.50 -13.94 -5.17
CA GLU A 90 -5.95 -13.87 -5.37
C GLU A 90 -6.68 -13.00 -4.33
N SER A 91 -6.04 -12.66 -3.21
CA SER A 91 -6.67 -11.82 -2.18
C SER A 91 -6.66 -10.33 -2.51
N GLY A 92 -5.74 -9.87 -3.37
CA GLY A 92 -5.55 -8.44 -3.63
C GLY A 92 -4.83 -7.67 -2.51
N HIS A 93 -4.38 -8.37 -1.46
CA HIS A 93 -3.72 -7.79 -0.29
C HIS A 93 -2.25 -8.19 -0.21
N ASN A 94 -1.37 -7.20 -0.04
CA ASN A 94 0.05 -7.40 0.20
C ASN A 94 0.60 -6.26 1.06
N VAL A 95 0.76 -6.53 2.36
CA VAL A 95 1.24 -5.54 3.34
C VAL A 95 2.61 -4.96 2.98
N VAL A 96 3.48 -5.71 2.31
CA VAL A 96 4.77 -5.17 1.89
C VAL A 96 4.59 -4.14 0.78
N TYR A 97 3.71 -4.38 -0.20
CA TYR A 97 3.39 -3.36 -1.20
C TYR A 97 2.72 -2.14 -0.56
N HIS A 98 1.82 -2.37 0.39
CA HIS A 98 1.10 -1.32 1.11
C HIS A 98 2.06 -0.36 1.82
N GLU A 99 2.89 -0.87 2.75
CA GLU A 99 3.78 -0.02 3.54
C GLU A 99 4.85 0.67 2.70
N PHE A 100 5.34 -0.01 1.67
CA PHE A 100 6.32 0.59 0.77
C PHE A 100 5.68 1.58 -0.21
N ALA A 101 4.39 1.47 -0.54
CA ALA A 101 3.67 2.52 -1.27
C ALA A 101 3.60 3.81 -0.45
N HIS A 102 3.30 3.73 0.85
CA HIS A 102 3.36 4.89 1.75
C HIS A 102 4.74 5.56 1.77
N LYS A 103 5.83 4.77 1.67
CA LYS A 103 7.18 5.33 1.53
C LYS A 103 7.40 6.08 0.23
N LEU A 104 6.76 5.65 -0.85
CA LEU A 104 6.82 6.35 -2.13
C LEU A 104 5.99 7.63 -2.12
N ASP A 105 4.85 7.61 -1.46
CA ASP A 105 3.98 8.77 -1.25
C ASP A 105 4.75 9.86 -0.51
N MET A 106 5.35 9.50 0.62
CA MET A 106 6.10 10.40 1.51
C MET A 106 7.46 10.91 0.97
N LEU A 107 7.78 10.70 -0.30
CA LEU A 107 9.08 11.10 -0.86
C LEU A 107 9.26 12.62 -0.98
N ASP A 108 8.18 13.38 -1.18
CA ASP A 108 8.21 14.85 -1.09
C ASP A 108 7.84 15.37 0.31
N GLY A 109 7.56 14.46 1.23
CA GLY A 109 7.28 14.71 2.63
C GLY A 109 5.80 14.84 2.99
N ALA A 110 4.89 14.61 2.05
CA ALA A 110 3.45 14.52 2.31
C ALA A 110 2.95 13.06 2.23
N ALA A 111 1.96 12.72 3.04
CA ALA A 111 1.20 11.47 2.92
C ALA A 111 -0.20 11.82 2.42
N ASP A 112 -0.34 12.04 1.12
CA ASP A 112 -1.56 12.55 0.49
C ASP A 112 -2.04 11.71 -0.72
N GLY A 113 -1.44 10.54 -0.93
CA GLY A 113 -1.73 9.65 -2.04
C GLY A 113 -1.20 10.15 -3.40
N THR A 114 -0.32 11.15 -3.40
CA THR A 114 0.30 11.73 -4.59
C THR A 114 1.83 11.65 -4.50
N PRO A 115 2.42 10.48 -4.85
CA PRO A 115 3.87 10.35 -4.88
C PRO A 115 4.49 11.30 -5.92
N PRO A 116 5.81 11.62 -5.82
CA PRO A 116 6.44 12.55 -6.74
C PRO A 116 6.34 12.17 -8.22
N LEU A 117 5.84 13.09 -9.04
CA LEU A 117 5.64 12.92 -10.48
C LEU A 117 6.56 13.82 -11.31
N LYS A 118 6.83 13.43 -12.55
CA LYS A 118 7.84 14.08 -13.41
C LYS A 118 7.49 15.52 -13.79
N ASP A 119 6.22 15.84 -13.96
CA ASP A 119 5.78 17.14 -14.48
C ASP A 119 4.35 17.49 -14.04
N ARG A 120 3.99 18.77 -14.18
CA ARG A 120 2.68 19.31 -13.78
C ARG A 120 1.49 18.69 -14.51
N ALA A 121 1.68 18.25 -15.75
CA ALA A 121 0.61 17.63 -16.51
C ALA A 121 0.27 16.27 -15.90
N LYS A 122 1.29 15.49 -15.51
CA LYS A 122 1.11 14.24 -14.77
C LYS A 122 0.46 14.44 -13.41
N TYR A 123 0.86 15.48 -12.65
CA TYR A 123 0.20 15.81 -11.38
C TYR A 123 -1.29 16.08 -11.56
N ARG A 124 -1.67 16.95 -12.50
CA ARG A 124 -3.09 17.25 -12.77
C ARG A 124 -3.86 15.99 -13.14
N ASP A 125 -3.28 15.19 -14.01
CA ASP A 125 -3.87 13.96 -14.51
C ASP A 125 -4.00 12.89 -13.42
N TRP A 126 -3.03 12.78 -12.52
CA TRP A 126 -3.05 11.93 -11.34
C TRP A 126 -4.15 12.34 -10.39
N ILE A 127 -4.14 13.59 -9.92
CA ILE A 127 -5.13 14.14 -8.99
C ILE A 127 -6.54 13.94 -9.54
N LYS A 128 -6.76 14.25 -10.82
CA LYS A 128 -8.08 14.06 -11.45
C LYS A 128 -8.54 12.60 -11.37
N THR A 129 -7.69 11.64 -11.69
CA THR A 129 -8.05 10.22 -11.69
C THR A 129 -8.16 9.66 -10.27
N PHE A 130 -7.18 9.90 -9.42
CA PHE A 130 -7.13 9.39 -8.05
C PHE A 130 -8.24 9.95 -7.18
N SER A 131 -8.47 11.27 -7.20
CA SER A 131 -9.58 11.86 -6.44
C SER A 131 -10.94 11.35 -6.94
N HIS A 132 -11.10 11.14 -8.26
CA HIS A 132 -12.35 10.58 -8.80
C HIS A 132 -12.60 9.16 -8.29
N GLU A 133 -11.61 8.27 -8.38
CA GLU A 133 -11.77 6.88 -7.95
C GLU A 133 -11.84 6.74 -6.43
N TYR A 134 -11.11 7.55 -5.66
CA TYR A 134 -11.24 7.62 -4.21
C TYR A 134 -12.67 7.99 -3.78
N LEU A 135 -13.23 9.07 -4.35
CA LEU A 135 -14.61 9.49 -4.04
C LEU A 135 -15.64 8.46 -4.50
N ARG A 136 -15.37 7.73 -5.59
CA ARG A 136 -16.21 6.60 -6.03
C ARG A 136 -16.17 5.45 -5.03
N LEU A 137 -14.97 5.01 -4.62
CA LEU A 137 -14.78 3.95 -3.63
C LEU A 137 -15.49 4.31 -2.33
N ARG A 138 -15.22 5.51 -1.80
CA ARG A 138 -15.84 6.01 -0.57
C ARG A 138 -17.36 5.98 -0.64
N ARG A 139 -17.95 6.50 -1.71
CA ARG A 139 -19.41 6.49 -1.92
C ARG A 139 -19.98 5.08 -1.99
N ASP A 140 -19.29 4.15 -2.64
CA ASP A 140 -19.75 2.78 -2.79
C ASP A 140 -19.64 2.00 -1.46
N THR A 141 -18.57 2.22 -0.69
CA THR A 141 -18.38 1.71 0.68
C THR A 141 -19.43 2.25 1.65
N GLU A 142 -19.71 3.56 1.64
CA GLU A 142 -20.77 4.19 2.45
C GLU A 142 -22.16 3.60 2.17
N LYS A 143 -22.37 3.07 0.96
CA LYS A 143 -23.62 2.41 0.55
C LYS A 143 -23.61 0.90 0.74
N GLY A 144 -22.55 0.34 1.34
CA GLY A 144 -22.38 -1.10 1.54
C GLY A 144 -22.31 -1.89 0.24
N ARG A 145 -21.89 -1.28 -0.88
CA ARG A 145 -21.74 -1.98 -2.14
C ARG A 145 -20.45 -2.78 -2.13
N GLN A 146 -20.48 -3.95 -2.76
CA GLN A 146 -19.26 -4.68 -3.05
C GLN A 146 -18.42 -3.90 -4.07
N THR A 147 -17.15 -3.67 -3.74
CA THR A 147 -16.19 -3.02 -4.62
C THR A 147 -15.01 -3.95 -4.85
N PHE A 148 -14.19 -3.65 -5.87
CA PHE A 148 -13.03 -4.49 -6.20
C PHE A 148 -11.77 -4.08 -5.43
N LEU A 149 -11.75 -2.88 -4.84
CA LEU A 149 -10.70 -2.45 -3.91
C LEU A 149 -11.21 -2.67 -2.49
N ASP A 150 -10.31 -2.86 -1.54
CA ASP A 150 -10.70 -2.97 -0.15
C ASP A 150 -11.33 -1.66 0.37
N ALA A 151 -12.34 -1.77 1.24
CA ALA A 151 -13.02 -0.65 1.86
C ALA A 151 -12.08 0.24 2.68
N TYR A 152 -10.98 -0.32 3.19
CA TYR A 152 -9.92 0.41 3.89
C TYR A 152 -9.31 1.53 3.04
N GLY A 153 -9.23 1.35 1.71
CA GLY A 153 -8.80 2.40 0.79
C GLY A 153 -9.73 3.61 0.74
N ALA A 154 -10.93 3.54 1.34
CA ALA A 154 -11.83 4.69 1.48
C ALA A 154 -11.49 5.61 2.67
N THR A 155 -10.53 5.22 3.52
CA THR A 155 -10.17 5.95 4.75
C THR A 155 -9.65 7.36 4.44
N ASN A 156 -8.62 7.45 3.58
CA ASN A 156 -8.05 8.69 3.09
C ASN A 156 -7.32 8.42 1.76
N GLU A 157 -6.82 9.48 1.11
CA GLU A 157 -6.15 9.39 -0.19
C GLU A 157 -4.83 8.61 -0.15
N ALA A 158 -4.08 8.65 0.96
CA ALA A 158 -2.85 7.86 1.12
C ALA A 158 -3.15 6.36 1.19
N GLU A 159 -4.15 5.95 1.99
CA GLU A 159 -4.61 4.57 2.03
C GLU A 159 -5.17 4.11 0.70
N PHE A 160 -5.88 4.99 0.00
CA PHE A 160 -6.35 4.71 -1.34
C PHE A 160 -5.20 4.36 -2.30
N PHE A 161 -4.11 5.14 -2.27
CA PHE A 161 -2.94 4.88 -3.08
C PHE A 161 -2.24 3.56 -2.72
N ALA A 162 -2.12 3.25 -1.43
CA ALA A 162 -1.53 2.00 -0.96
C ALA A 162 -2.37 0.78 -1.38
N VAL A 163 -3.68 0.78 -1.13
CA VAL A 163 -4.61 -0.30 -1.55
C VAL A 163 -4.68 -0.46 -3.06
N ALA A 164 -4.67 0.65 -3.80
CA ALA A 164 -4.61 0.61 -5.27
C ALA A 164 -3.29 0.03 -5.78
N THR A 165 -2.17 0.29 -5.09
CA THR A 165 -0.86 -0.30 -5.39
C THR A 165 -0.88 -1.81 -5.16
N GLU A 166 -1.46 -2.29 -4.06
CA GLU A 166 -1.60 -3.73 -3.80
C GLU A 166 -2.34 -4.42 -4.96
N HIS A 167 -3.52 -3.92 -5.32
CA HIS A 167 -4.33 -4.49 -6.39
C HIS A 167 -3.66 -4.40 -7.76
N PHE A 168 -2.86 -3.35 -8.01
CA PHE A 168 -2.11 -3.22 -9.26
C PHE A 168 -1.09 -4.33 -9.46
N PHE A 169 -0.44 -4.82 -8.40
CA PHE A 169 0.54 -5.90 -8.51
C PHE A 169 -0.07 -7.30 -8.32
N GLU A 170 -1.08 -7.44 -7.45
CA GLU A 170 -1.69 -8.72 -7.10
C GLU A 170 -2.85 -9.11 -8.04
N GLN A 171 -3.74 -8.16 -8.37
CA GLN A 171 -4.95 -8.39 -9.18
C GLN A 171 -5.06 -7.43 -10.39
N PRO A 172 -4.02 -7.31 -11.23
CA PRO A 172 -3.98 -6.28 -12.28
C PRO A 172 -5.10 -6.40 -13.30
N LEU A 173 -5.55 -7.61 -13.64
CA LEU A 173 -6.63 -7.83 -14.62
C LEU A 173 -7.99 -7.37 -14.09
N ILE A 174 -8.24 -7.53 -12.78
CA ILE A 174 -9.47 -7.04 -12.14
C ILE A 174 -9.46 -5.51 -12.13
N MET A 175 -8.33 -4.92 -11.75
CA MET A 175 -8.17 -3.47 -11.71
C MET A 175 -8.31 -2.84 -13.10
N GLU A 176 -7.64 -3.36 -14.11
CA GLU A 176 -7.70 -2.86 -15.49
C GLU A 176 -9.13 -2.93 -16.05
N LYS A 177 -9.90 -3.96 -15.70
CA LYS A 177 -11.31 -4.09 -16.10
C LYS A 177 -12.23 -3.09 -15.40
N ASN A 178 -12.06 -2.86 -14.10
CA ASN A 178 -13.01 -2.10 -13.28
C ASN A 178 -12.66 -0.60 -13.13
N ALA A 179 -11.38 -0.25 -13.29
CA ALA A 179 -10.83 1.10 -13.19
C ALA A 179 -9.66 1.29 -14.18
N PRO A 180 -9.90 1.25 -15.50
CA PRO A 180 -8.84 1.28 -16.52
C PRO A 180 -7.97 2.54 -16.45
N GLU A 181 -8.56 3.70 -16.14
CA GLU A 181 -7.81 4.94 -16.00
C GLU A 181 -6.90 4.93 -14.77
N LEU A 182 -7.35 4.37 -13.63
CA LEU A 182 -6.52 4.21 -12.44
C LEU A 182 -5.34 3.26 -12.71
N TYR A 183 -5.63 2.13 -13.36
CA TYR A 183 -4.62 1.18 -13.81
C TYR A 183 -3.57 1.86 -14.69
N ARG A 184 -4.01 2.67 -15.66
CA ARG A 184 -3.13 3.42 -16.56
C ARG A 184 -2.22 4.38 -15.81
N ARG A 185 -2.72 5.11 -14.79
CA ARG A 185 -1.90 6.01 -13.98
C ARG A 185 -0.86 5.27 -13.16
N LEU A 186 -1.21 4.15 -12.53
CA LEU A 186 -0.25 3.32 -11.80
C LEU A 186 0.79 2.69 -12.73
N ARG A 187 0.40 2.25 -13.94
CA ARG A 187 1.32 1.78 -14.97
C ARG A 187 2.30 2.87 -15.42
N GLU A 188 1.81 4.10 -15.63
CA GLU A 188 2.63 5.24 -15.99
C GLU A 188 3.60 5.64 -14.87
N TYR A 189 3.16 5.51 -13.61
CA TYR A 189 3.97 5.79 -12.42
C TYR A 189 5.04 4.71 -12.21
N TYR A 190 4.65 3.46 -11.99
CA TYR A 190 5.56 2.35 -11.72
C TYR A 190 6.39 1.93 -12.95
N GLY A 191 6.01 2.34 -14.16
CA GLY A 191 6.68 1.94 -15.40
C GLY A 191 6.53 0.45 -15.72
N GLN A 192 5.56 -0.22 -15.10
CA GLN A 192 5.35 -1.67 -15.17
C GLN A 192 3.95 -1.98 -15.70
N ASP A 193 3.78 -3.13 -16.33
CA ASP A 193 2.48 -3.62 -16.81
C ASP A 193 2.22 -5.04 -16.29
N PRO A 194 1.78 -5.18 -15.02
CA PRO A 194 1.49 -6.49 -14.46
C PRO A 194 0.35 -7.22 -15.18
N ALA A 195 -0.63 -6.52 -15.77
CA ALA A 195 -1.74 -7.16 -16.50
C ALA A 195 -1.22 -7.93 -17.70
N SER A 196 -0.32 -7.32 -18.48
CA SER A 196 0.34 -7.99 -19.60
C SER A 196 1.16 -9.21 -19.14
N ARG A 197 1.86 -9.13 -18.00
CA ARG A 197 2.60 -10.26 -17.43
C ARG A 197 1.67 -11.42 -17.04
N PHE A 198 0.54 -11.12 -16.39
CA PHE A 198 -0.45 -12.13 -16.00
C PHE A 198 -1.09 -12.81 -17.21
N ARG A 199 -1.45 -12.07 -18.26
CA ARG A 199 -1.98 -12.67 -19.51
C ARG A 199 -0.97 -13.63 -20.15
N GLN A 200 0.31 -13.27 -20.19
CA GLN A 200 1.36 -14.15 -20.74
C GLN A 200 1.52 -15.43 -19.93
N ASN A 201 1.51 -15.33 -18.61
CA ASN A 201 1.59 -16.51 -17.74
C ASN A 201 0.36 -17.42 -17.89
N ASN A 202 -0.85 -16.85 -18.02
CA ASN A 202 -2.08 -17.62 -18.18
C ASN A 202 -2.22 -18.26 -19.58
N CYS A 203 -1.54 -17.74 -20.60
CA CYS A 203 -1.47 -18.36 -21.93
C CYS A 203 -0.38 -19.42 -22.06
N ALA A 204 0.53 -19.51 -21.08
CA ALA A 204 1.66 -20.45 -21.08
C ALA A 204 1.34 -21.77 -20.33
N VAL A 205 0.08 -22.00 -19.95
CA VAL A 205 -0.43 -23.21 -19.26
C VAL A 205 -1.38 -23.97 -20.18
#